data_AF-A0A8T7ALB1-F1
#
_entry.id   AF-A0A8T7ALB1-F1
#
_cell.length_a   1.000
_cell.length_b   1.000
_cell.length_c   1.000
_cell.angle_alpha   90.00
_cell.angle_beta   90.00
_cell.angle_gamma   90.00
#
_symmetry.space_group_name_H-M   'P 1'
#
loop_
_entity.id
_entity.type
_entity.pdbx_description
1 polymer ?
#
loop_
_entity_poly.entity_id
_entity_poly.type
_entity_poly.pdbx_seq_one_letter_code
_entity_poly.pdbx_strand_id
1 'polypeptide(L)'
;MGQGYAGISFDASGTLYAVTGEGGPNPETLHTVNTATGVATVVQALSDDDGSEAIAYNTNDGLLYRATGFAAPEFQKIELNTFTETLIPFSGDVPGTLPEHLATALGYDAEQDLFYGSKWDYQGGGAGWIFFTVTPAGAVTHISANAILPDVVVTVRDALVPKKGFAWSPASNDADGDGVEDGVDNCPNDANPNQEDADADGLGDVCDPDDD
;
A
#
# COMPACT_ATOMS: atom_id res chain seq x y z
N MET A 1 2.77 21.17 -19.31
CA MET A 1 1.68 20.25 -18.92
C MET A 1 1.35 20.56 -17.47
N GLY A 2 0.09 20.44 -17.04
CA GLY A 2 -0.27 20.76 -15.66
C GLY A 2 0.31 19.71 -14.70
N GLN A 3 0.71 20.11 -13.51
CA GLN A 3 1.14 19.17 -12.47
C GLN A 3 -0.04 18.28 -12.08
N GLY A 4 0.11 16.97 -12.27
CA GLY A 4 -0.88 15.98 -11.86
C GLY A 4 -0.73 15.66 -10.37
N TYR A 5 -1.66 14.90 -9.80
CA TYR A 5 -1.44 14.28 -8.48
C TYR A 5 -0.82 12.90 -8.70
N ALA A 6 0.31 12.63 -8.06
CA ALA A 6 1.04 11.38 -8.18
C ALA A 6 0.77 10.40 -7.01
N GLY A 7 0.49 10.93 -5.82
CA GLY A 7 0.22 10.11 -4.63
C GLY A 7 -0.86 10.69 -3.75
N ILE A 8 -1.57 9.81 -3.04
CA ILE A 8 -2.60 10.19 -2.06
C ILE A 8 -2.47 9.33 -0.79
N SER A 9 -2.82 9.89 0.37
CA SER A 9 -2.91 9.15 1.64
C SER A 9 -3.89 9.81 2.58
N PHE A 10 -4.53 9.03 3.45
CA PHE A 10 -5.35 9.53 4.56
C PHE A 10 -4.52 9.58 5.85
N ASP A 11 -4.80 10.53 6.72
CA ASP A 11 -4.36 10.47 8.13
C ASP A 11 -5.39 9.75 9.03
N ALA A 12 -5.06 9.59 10.31
CA ALA A 12 -5.95 8.98 11.30
C ALA A 12 -7.27 9.75 11.54
N SER A 13 -7.34 11.02 11.16
CA SER A 13 -8.55 11.86 11.28
C SER A 13 -9.47 11.74 10.06
N GLY A 14 -9.03 11.06 9.00
CA GLY A 14 -9.72 10.96 7.72
C GLY A 14 -9.46 12.14 6.78
N THR A 15 -8.46 12.98 7.06
CA THR A 15 -8.03 14.04 6.15
C THR A 15 -7.28 13.42 4.98
N LEU A 16 -7.71 13.71 3.75
CA LEU A 16 -7.06 13.26 2.52
C LEU A 16 -5.93 14.21 2.14
N TYR A 17 -4.74 13.68 1.99
CA TYR A 17 -3.56 14.36 1.47
C TYR A 17 -3.29 13.90 0.04
N ALA A 18 -2.85 14.82 -0.80
CA ALA A 18 -2.42 14.54 -2.17
C ALA A 18 -1.13 15.28 -2.47
N VAL A 19 -0.18 14.61 -3.12
CA VAL A 19 1.07 15.21 -3.57
C VAL A 19 1.02 15.38 -5.08
N THR A 20 1.43 16.55 -5.57
CA THR A 20 1.60 16.74 -7.00
C THR A 20 2.86 16.05 -7.47
N GLY A 21 2.83 15.62 -8.72
CA GLY A 21 3.94 15.01 -9.39
C GLY A 21 3.95 15.30 -10.87
N GLU A 22 5.06 14.95 -11.49
CA GLU A 22 5.38 15.10 -12.91
C GLU A 22 5.98 16.47 -13.29
N GLY A 23 7.31 16.49 -13.28
CA GLY A 23 8.18 17.01 -14.33
C GLY A 23 7.97 18.47 -14.78
N GLY A 24 8.81 19.36 -14.27
CA GLY A 24 8.94 20.74 -14.74
C GLY A 24 9.69 21.60 -13.72
N PRO A 25 9.97 22.88 -14.00
CA PRO A 25 10.73 23.75 -13.08
C PRO A 25 9.91 24.23 -11.87
N ASN A 26 8.75 23.62 -11.61
CA ASN A 26 7.83 24.05 -10.57
C ASN A 26 7.92 23.07 -9.41
N PRO A 27 8.11 23.57 -8.17
CA PRO A 27 8.16 22.70 -7.00
C PRO A 27 6.91 21.86 -6.87
N GLU A 28 7.05 20.58 -6.50
CA GLU A 28 5.92 19.77 -6.07
C GLU A 28 5.21 20.42 -4.88
N THR A 29 3.94 20.06 -4.69
CA THR A 29 3.09 20.62 -3.65
C THR A 29 2.30 19.55 -2.92
N LEU A 30 2.17 19.72 -1.61
CA LEU A 30 1.27 18.94 -0.78
C LEU A 30 -0.07 19.66 -0.67
N HIS A 31 -1.15 18.92 -0.83
CA HIS A 31 -2.53 19.40 -0.75
C HIS A 31 -3.30 18.65 0.32
N THR A 32 -4.27 19.33 0.92
CA THR A 32 -5.41 18.68 1.58
C THR A 32 -6.58 18.68 0.62
N VAL A 33 -7.34 17.60 0.58
CA VAL A 33 -8.48 17.45 -0.32
C VAL A 33 -9.74 17.30 0.52
N ASN A 34 -10.71 18.20 0.30
CA ASN A 34 -12.04 18.03 0.87
C ASN A 34 -12.75 16.89 0.13
N THR A 35 -12.98 15.77 0.81
CA THR A 35 -13.55 14.56 0.20
C THR A 35 -15.02 14.71 -0.20
N ALA A 36 -15.74 15.69 0.36
CA ALA A 36 -17.14 15.95 0.00
C ALA A 36 -17.26 16.82 -1.27
N THR A 37 -16.31 17.74 -1.50
CA THR A 37 -16.36 18.69 -2.62
C THR A 37 -15.34 18.43 -3.72
N GLY A 38 -14.32 17.61 -3.45
CA GLY A 38 -13.16 17.41 -4.31
C GLY A 38 -12.21 18.60 -4.39
N VAL A 39 -12.42 19.65 -3.57
CA VAL A 39 -11.57 20.85 -3.58
C VAL A 39 -10.24 20.53 -2.91
N ALA A 40 -9.15 20.65 -3.67
CA ALA A 40 -7.79 20.55 -3.18
C ALA A 40 -7.25 21.94 -2.78
N THR A 41 -6.61 22.01 -1.62
CA THR A 41 -6.00 23.22 -1.07
C THR A 41 -4.51 22.97 -0.86
N VAL A 42 -3.66 23.77 -1.50
CA VAL A 42 -2.20 23.74 -1.30
C VAL A 42 -1.90 24.06 0.16
N VAL A 43 -1.09 23.21 0.78
CA VAL A 43 -0.68 23.34 2.19
C VAL A 43 0.78 23.72 2.30
N GLN A 44 1.63 23.17 1.42
CA GLN A 44 3.07 23.35 1.47
C GLN A 44 3.67 23.13 0.08
N ALA A 45 4.70 23.91 -0.26
CA ALA A 45 5.62 23.59 -1.35
C ALA A 45 6.67 22.60 -0.84
N LEU A 46 6.89 21.53 -1.57
CA LEU A 46 7.85 20.47 -1.26
C LEU A 46 9.19 20.75 -1.93
N SER A 47 10.22 20.02 -1.53
CA SER A 47 11.48 20.01 -2.28
C SER A 47 11.23 19.53 -3.71
N ASP A 48 11.63 20.34 -4.69
CA ASP A 48 11.59 20.04 -6.12
C ASP A 48 12.59 18.94 -6.43
N ASP A 49 12.10 17.79 -6.87
CA ASP A 49 12.94 16.76 -7.46
C ASP A 49 12.31 16.26 -8.77
N ASP A 50 13.15 16.06 -9.79
CA ASP A 50 12.68 15.39 -10.99
C ASP A 50 12.30 13.96 -10.56
N GLY A 51 11.01 13.65 -10.41
CA GLY A 51 10.61 12.40 -9.76
C GLY A 51 9.15 11.99 -9.90
N SER A 52 8.88 10.78 -9.41
CA SER A 52 7.53 10.28 -9.11
C SER A 52 7.35 10.30 -7.60
N GLU A 53 6.19 10.76 -7.14
CA GLU A 53 5.93 11.02 -5.74
C GLU A 53 4.87 10.05 -5.22
N ALA A 54 5.27 9.25 -4.24
CA ALA A 54 4.36 8.44 -3.47
C ALA A 54 4.35 8.90 -2.01
N ILE A 55 3.18 8.87 -1.38
CA ILE A 55 3.02 9.21 0.04
C ILE A 55 2.27 8.12 0.79
N ALA A 56 2.61 7.92 2.06
CA ALA A 56 1.89 7.04 2.98
C ALA A 56 1.90 7.62 4.40
N TYR A 57 0.78 7.50 5.11
CA TYR A 57 0.68 7.90 6.50
C TYR A 57 1.11 6.77 7.42
N ASN A 58 1.98 7.09 8.37
CA ASN A 58 2.38 6.19 9.44
C ASN A 58 1.46 6.41 10.66
N THR A 59 0.65 5.41 10.97
CA THR A 59 -0.28 5.47 12.11
C THR A 59 0.40 5.31 13.46
N ASN A 60 1.63 4.78 13.52
CA ASN A 60 2.37 4.57 14.76
C ASN A 60 3.03 5.87 15.27
N ASP A 61 3.50 6.74 14.37
CA ASP A 61 4.13 8.02 14.74
C ASP A 61 3.31 9.27 14.35
N GLY A 62 2.27 9.10 13.55
CA GLY A 62 1.37 10.16 13.13
C GLY A 62 1.93 11.08 12.05
N LEU A 63 2.97 10.65 11.34
CA LEU A 63 3.64 11.42 10.29
C LEU A 63 3.24 10.95 8.90
N LEU A 64 3.35 11.87 7.93
CA LEU A 64 3.24 11.52 6.51
C LEU A 64 4.64 11.26 5.97
N TYR A 65 4.81 10.16 5.24
CA TYR A 65 6.05 9.81 4.59
C TYR A 65 5.92 9.96 3.09
N ARG A 66 6.98 10.44 2.45
CA ARG A 66 7.09 10.64 1.02
C ARG A 66 8.32 9.89 0.50
N ALA A 67 8.14 9.19 -0.62
CA ALA A 67 9.24 8.65 -1.42
C ALA A 67 9.22 9.34 -2.79
N THR A 68 10.39 9.79 -3.22
CA THR A 68 10.53 10.69 -4.37
C THR A 68 11.91 10.58 -5.03
N GLY A 69 12.13 11.28 -6.15
CA GLY A 69 13.40 11.35 -6.86
C GLY A 69 13.60 10.31 -7.97
N PHE A 70 14.16 10.76 -9.10
CA PHE A 70 14.47 9.91 -10.26
C PHE A 70 15.87 9.29 -10.23
N ALA A 71 16.91 10.11 -10.09
CA ALA A 71 18.32 9.69 -10.13
C ALA A 71 18.95 9.54 -8.74
N ALA A 72 18.45 10.31 -7.77
CA ALA A 72 18.85 10.27 -6.37
C ALA A 72 17.57 10.15 -5.55
N PRO A 73 17.16 8.94 -5.14
CA PRO A 73 15.95 8.79 -4.36
C PRO A 73 16.04 9.44 -3.01
N GLU A 74 14.93 10.02 -2.60
CA GLU A 74 14.76 10.59 -1.28
C GLU A 74 13.60 9.92 -0.56
N PHE A 75 13.79 9.72 0.74
CA PHE A 75 12.74 9.36 1.67
C PHE A 75 12.61 10.48 2.67
N GLN A 76 11.41 10.98 2.86
CA GLN A 76 11.18 12.16 3.67
C GLN A 76 9.99 11.90 4.59
N LYS A 77 10.04 12.48 5.79
CA LYS A 77 8.89 12.56 6.69
C LYS A 77 8.41 14.00 6.77
N ILE A 78 7.11 14.16 6.95
CA ILE A 78 6.40 15.44 6.99
C ILE A 78 5.55 15.47 8.26
N GLU A 79 5.85 16.45 9.11
CA GLU A 79 5.07 16.76 10.31
C GLU A 79 3.76 17.46 9.93
N LEU A 80 2.61 16.83 10.16
CA LEU A 80 1.32 17.34 9.66
C LEU A 80 0.84 18.63 10.34
N ASN A 81 1.38 18.98 11.51
CA ASN A 81 1.01 20.23 12.20
C ASN A 81 1.78 21.44 11.68
N THR A 82 3.01 21.23 11.21
CA THR A 82 3.93 22.30 10.81
C THR A 82 4.30 22.23 9.33
N PHE A 83 3.92 21.16 8.66
CA PHE A 83 4.34 20.77 7.31
C PHE A 83 5.85 20.83 7.12
N THR A 84 6.58 20.50 8.19
CA THR A 84 8.04 20.47 8.18
C THR A 84 8.51 19.16 7.58
N GLU A 85 9.21 19.27 6.46
CA GLU A 85 9.86 18.16 5.77
C GLU A 85 11.23 17.86 6.39
N THR A 86 11.55 16.59 6.53
CA THR A 86 12.86 16.12 7.00
C THR A 86 13.31 14.93 6.18
N LEU A 87 14.49 15.07 5.56
CA LEU A 87 15.13 13.99 4.80
C LEU A 87 15.55 12.84 5.74
N ILE A 88 15.25 11.63 5.30
CA ILE A 88 15.64 10.35 5.90
C ILE A 88 16.51 9.64 4.86
N PRO A 89 17.83 9.54 5.07
CA PRO A 89 18.68 8.84 4.13
C PRO A 89 18.29 7.37 4.04
N PHE A 90 18.10 6.88 2.81
CA PHE A 90 18.01 5.44 2.59
C PHE A 90 19.31 4.74 3.02
N SER A 91 19.18 3.54 3.60
CA SER A 91 20.30 2.70 4.01
C SER A 91 20.01 1.22 3.69
N GLY A 92 21.04 0.38 3.63
CA GLY A 92 20.91 -1.03 3.28
C GLY A 92 20.92 -1.28 1.78
N ASP A 93 20.13 -2.26 1.31
CA ASP A 93 20.02 -2.63 -0.10
C ASP A 93 19.15 -1.61 -0.85
N VAL A 94 19.65 -0.39 -1.02
CA VAL A 94 18.91 0.67 -1.71
C VAL A 94 18.68 0.26 -3.17
N PRO A 95 17.43 0.21 -3.67
CA PRO A 95 17.13 -0.13 -5.05
C PRO A 95 17.75 0.88 -6.02
N GLY A 96 18.92 0.56 -6.58
CA GLY A 96 19.51 1.32 -7.67
C GLY A 96 20.91 1.88 -7.42
N THR A 97 21.93 1.02 -7.44
CA THR A 97 23.22 1.41 -8.04
C THR A 97 23.14 1.54 -9.57
N LEU A 98 21.93 1.58 -10.13
CA LEU A 98 21.64 1.64 -11.55
C LEU A 98 20.59 2.73 -11.79
N PRO A 99 20.70 3.43 -12.93
CA PRO A 99 20.02 4.69 -13.13
C PRO A 99 18.52 4.42 -13.32
N GLU A 100 17.72 5.37 -12.83
CA GLU A 100 16.34 5.66 -13.27
C GLU A 100 15.19 5.00 -12.46
N HIS A 101 14.23 5.88 -12.08
CA HIS A 101 12.92 5.75 -11.42
C HIS A 101 12.88 5.24 -9.96
N LEU A 102 12.20 5.91 -9.02
CA LEU A 102 11.83 5.36 -7.70
C LEU A 102 10.37 5.65 -7.33
N ALA A 103 9.82 4.77 -6.48
CA ALA A 103 8.48 4.71 -5.87
C ALA A 103 7.28 5.24 -6.67
N THR A 104 6.61 4.38 -7.44
CA THR A 104 5.28 4.67 -8.02
C THR A 104 4.14 4.47 -7.00
N ALA A 105 4.41 3.78 -5.89
CA ALA A 105 3.46 3.55 -4.82
C ALA A 105 4.18 3.39 -3.48
N LEU A 106 3.53 3.82 -2.40
CA LEU A 106 3.96 3.64 -1.02
C LEU A 106 2.73 3.26 -0.19
N GLY A 107 2.81 2.15 0.54
CA GLY A 107 1.81 1.74 1.54
C GLY A 107 2.48 1.51 2.88
N TYR A 108 1.77 1.74 3.99
CA TYR A 108 2.31 1.53 5.34
C TYR A 108 1.57 0.40 6.05
N ASP A 109 2.35 -0.47 6.69
CA ASP A 109 1.89 -1.55 7.56
C ASP A 109 2.26 -1.22 9.01
N ALA A 110 1.24 -0.95 9.81
CA ALA A 110 1.40 -0.57 11.22
C ALA A 110 1.83 -1.72 12.12
N GLU A 111 1.55 -2.97 11.76
CA GLU A 111 1.91 -4.14 12.58
C GLU A 111 3.40 -4.43 12.49
N GLN A 112 3.97 -4.28 11.30
CA GLN A 112 5.39 -4.50 11.05
C GLN A 112 6.24 -3.22 11.18
N ASP A 113 5.59 -2.05 11.25
CA ASP A 113 6.24 -0.73 11.18
C ASP A 113 7.11 -0.59 9.92
N LEU A 114 6.51 -0.93 8.77
CA LEU A 114 7.18 -0.97 7.46
C LEU A 114 6.36 -0.27 6.39
N PHE A 115 7.05 0.41 5.49
CA PHE A 115 6.51 0.86 4.23
C PHE A 115 6.82 -0.16 3.14
N TYR A 116 5.87 -0.40 2.25
CA TYR A 116 6.01 -1.20 1.04
C TYR A 116 6.00 -0.26 -0.16
N GLY A 117 7.01 -0.39 -1.01
CA GLY A 117 7.14 0.43 -2.21
C GLY A 117 7.41 -0.41 -3.45
N SER A 118 7.09 0.18 -4.60
CA SER A 118 7.41 -0.40 -5.91
C SER A 118 8.12 0.61 -6.81
N LYS A 119 9.12 0.14 -7.55
CA LYS A 119 9.94 0.92 -8.50
C LYS A 119 9.90 0.25 -9.87
N TRP A 120 9.85 1.03 -10.94
CA TRP A 120 10.17 0.52 -12.27
C TRP A 120 11.69 0.51 -12.49
N ASP A 121 12.26 -0.59 -12.97
CA ASP A 121 13.70 -0.71 -13.26
C ASP A 121 13.92 -1.05 -14.73
N TYR A 122 14.77 -0.29 -15.41
CA TYR A 122 15.14 -0.51 -16.81
C TYR A 122 16.57 -1.04 -16.87
N GLN A 123 16.73 -2.35 -16.81
CA GLN A 123 18.02 -2.99 -17.05
C GLN A 123 18.20 -3.18 -18.56
N GLY A 124 19.37 -2.86 -19.12
CA GLY A 124 19.67 -2.86 -20.57
C GLY A 124 19.53 -4.20 -21.30
N GLY A 125 18.31 -4.76 -21.31
CA GLY A 125 17.91 -6.10 -21.73
C GLY A 125 16.46 -6.46 -21.34
N GLY A 126 15.79 -5.71 -20.45
CA GLY A 126 14.37 -5.85 -20.07
C GLY A 126 13.96 -4.89 -18.93
N ALA A 127 12.69 -4.47 -18.92
CA ALA A 127 12.13 -3.58 -17.91
C ALA A 127 11.17 -4.33 -16.98
N GLY A 128 11.19 -4.04 -15.67
CA GLY A 128 10.34 -4.71 -14.70
C GLY A 128 10.12 -3.94 -13.41
N TRP A 129 9.10 -4.33 -12.64
CA TRP A 129 8.84 -3.78 -11.32
C TRP A 129 9.73 -4.45 -10.26
N ILE A 130 10.33 -3.64 -9.39
CA ILE A 130 11.01 -4.05 -8.16
C ILE A 130 10.10 -3.69 -6.98
N PHE A 131 9.99 -4.60 -6.02
CA PHE A 131 9.30 -4.37 -4.77
C PHE A 131 10.29 -4.38 -3.61
N PHE A 132 10.11 -3.45 -2.67
CA PHE A 132 10.98 -3.28 -1.51
C PHE A 132 10.18 -2.88 -0.28
N THR A 133 10.75 -3.13 0.91
CA THR A 133 10.29 -2.51 2.15
C THR A 133 11.25 -1.40 2.57
N VAL A 134 10.75 -0.39 3.27
CA VAL A 134 11.57 0.57 4.01
C VAL A 134 11.03 0.78 5.43
N THR A 135 11.91 0.87 6.41
CA THR A 135 11.54 1.24 7.79
C THR A 135 11.35 2.76 7.93
N PRO A 136 10.69 3.26 8.99
CA PRO A 136 10.66 4.70 9.30
C PRO A 136 12.05 5.36 9.45
N ALA A 137 13.09 4.56 9.71
CA ALA A 137 14.48 5.01 9.80
C ALA A 137 15.22 5.00 8.44
N GLY A 138 14.56 4.60 7.35
CA GLY A 138 15.14 4.57 6.01
C GLY A 138 15.90 3.29 5.65
N ALA A 139 15.89 2.25 6.49
CA ALA A 139 16.51 0.96 6.15
C ALA A 139 15.67 0.21 5.11
N VAL A 140 16.26 -0.10 3.95
CA VAL A 140 15.60 -0.71 2.78
C VAL A 140 15.96 -2.18 2.66
N THR A 141 14.97 -3.02 2.33
CA THR A 141 15.14 -4.44 1.99
C THR A 141 14.43 -4.76 0.68
N HIS A 142 15.11 -5.45 -0.24
CA HIS A 142 14.48 -5.92 -1.49
C HIS A 142 13.61 -7.16 -1.25
N ILE A 143 12.42 -7.17 -1.84
CA ILE A 143 11.49 -8.30 -1.77
C ILE A 143 11.57 -9.15 -3.05
N SER A 144 11.86 -8.56 -4.22
CA SER A 144 12.17 -9.32 -5.45
C SER A 144 12.94 -8.51 -6.50
N ALA A 145 13.77 -9.19 -7.31
CA ALA A 145 14.48 -8.60 -8.44
C ALA A 145 13.99 -9.23 -9.76
N ASN A 146 13.55 -8.38 -10.68
CA ASN A 146 13.39 -8.64 -12.12
C ASN A 146 12.68 -9.94 -12.51
N ALA A 147 11.36 -9.86 -12.58
CA ALA A 147 10.61 -10.87 -13.27
C ALA A 147 9.45 -10.21 -14.02
N ILE A 148 9.53 -10.23 -15.35
CA ILE A 148 8.34 -10.13 -16.20
C ILE A 148 7.54 -11.39 -15.90
N LEU A 149 6.74 -11.33 -14.83
CA LEU A 149 5.91 -12.45 -14.43
C LEU A 149 4.47 -12.06 -14.77
N PRO A 150 3.85 -12.74 -15.77
CA PRO A 150 2.44 -12.51 -16.05
C PRO A 150 1.55 -12.82 -14.84
N ASP A 151 2.07 -13.53 -13.83
CA ASP A 151 1.34 -13.93 -12.62
C ASP A 151 2.23 -13.94 -11.36
N VAL A 152 2.94 -12.85 -11.04
CA VAL A 152 3.42 -12.67 -9.65
C VAL A 152 2.32 -12.08 -8.81
N VAL A 153 1.66 -12.98 -8.09
CA VAL A 153 1.19 -12.67 -6.74
C VAL A 153 2.45 -12.65 -5.88
N VAL A 154 2.88 -11.47 -5.41
CA VAL A 154 3.79 -11.41 -4.26
C VAL A 154 3.02 -12.11 -3.16
N THR A 155 3.26 -13.40 -2.96
CA THR A 155 2.63 -14.11 -1.86
C THR A 155 3.42 -13.66 -0.65
N VAL A 156 2.91 -12.61 0.00
CA VAL A 156 3.38 -12.10 1.28
C VAL A 156 3.09 -13.19 2.32
N ARG A 157 3.80 -14.32 2.25
CA ARG A 157 3.46 -15.51 3.05
C ARG A 157 3.74 -15.34 4.54
N ASP A 158 4.43 -14.28 4.95
CA ASP A 158 4.66 -13.98 6.38
C ASP A 158 4.28 -12.56 6.81
N ALA A 159 3.79 -11.68 5.93
CA ALA A 159 3.44 -10.29 6.28
C ALA A 159 2.02 -9.84 5.85
N LEU A 160 1.14 -10.77 5.51
CA LEU A 160 -0.30 -10.52 5.45
C LEU A 160 -1.02 -11.70 6.08
N VAL A 161 -1.12 -11.73 7.41
CA VAL A 161 -2.36 -12.21 8.00
C VAL A 161 -3.35 -11.06 7.82
N PRO A 162 -4.37 -11.17 6.95
CA PRO A 162 -5.33 -10.11 6.79
C PRO A 162 -6.19 -10.05 8.05
N LYS A 163 -5.86 -9.15 8.99
CA LYS A 163 -6.80 -8.78 10.04
C LYS A 163 -7.44 -7.44 9.68
N LYS A 164 -8.61 -7.57 9.05
CA LYS A 164 -9.63 -6.53 8.76
C LYS A 164 -9.12 -5.23 8.15
N GLY A 165 -9.33 -5.04 6.85
CA GLY A 165 -9.45 -3.68 6.31
C GLY A 165 -9.19 -3.47 4.82
N PHE A 166 -8.60 -4.42 4.10
CA PHE A 166 -8.39 -4.31 2.66
C PHE A 166 -9.20 -5.38 1.92
N ALA A 167 -10.22 -4.91 1.18
CA ALA A 167 -10.97 -5.73 0.24
C ALA A 167 -10.11 -5.98 -1.01
N TRP A 168 -9.36 -7.07 -1.00
CA TRP A 168 -8.96 -7.83 -2.17
C TRP A 168 -9.06 -9.30 -1.76
N SER A 169 -10.18 -9.96 -2.08
CA SER A 169 -10.31 -11.42 -1.93
C SER A 169 -9.33 -12.11 -2.87
N PRO A 170 -8.29 -12.81 -2.39
CA PRO A 170 -7.45 -13.65 -3.22
C PRO A 170 -7.91 -15.09 -3.00
N ALA A 171 -8.83 -15.58 -3.81
CA ALA A 171 -9.38 -16.94 -3.67
C ALA A 171 -9.74 -17.27 -2.21
N SER A 172 -10.81 -16.64 -1.70
CA SER A 172 -11.52 -17.29 -0.61
C SER A 172 -11.95 -18.65 -1.16
N ASN A 173 -11.48 -19.73 -0.53
CA ASN A 173 -12.22 -20.99 -0.59
C ASN A 173 -13.48 -20.72 0.23
N ASP A 174 -14.40 -19.95 -0.31
CA ASP A 174 -15.70 -19.58 0.26
C ASP A 174 -16.62 -19.67 -0.95
N ALA A 175 -17.08 -20.88 -1.23
CA ALA A 175 -17.70 -21.21 -2.50
C ALA A 175 -19.12 -20.63 -2.61
N ASP A 176 -19.77 -20.34 -1.47
CA ASP A 176 -21.12 -19.79 -1.41
C ASP A 176 -21.18 -18.30 -1.05
N GLY A 177 -20.06 -17.72 -0.62
CA GLY A 177 -19.88 -16.29 -0.39
C GLY A 177 -20.50 -15.79 0.91
N ASP A 178 -20.63 -16.64 1.92
CA ASP A 178 -21.30 -16.33 3.18
C ASP A 178 -20.38 -15.64 4.21
N GLY A 179 -19.07 -15.63 3.95
CA GLY A 179 -18.04 -15.02 4.79
C GLY A 179 -17.31 -16.00 5.72
N VAL A 180 -17.57 -17.31 5.61
CA VAL A 180 -16.85 -18.41 6.25
C VAL A 180 -16.00 -19.13 5.19
N GLU A 181 -14.84 -19.69 5.58
CA GLU A 181 -13.96 -20.39 4.64
C GLU A 181 -14.36 -21.88 4.58
N ASP A 182 -14.50 -22.48 3.39
CA ASP A 182 -14.88 -23.86 3.05
C ASP A 182 -14.21 -24.93 3.95
N GLY A 183 -13.00 -24.66 4.47
CA GLY A 183 -12.27 -25.59 5.34
C GLY A 183 -12.75 -25.63 6.79
N VAL A 184 -13.52 -24.64 7.22
CA VAL A 184 -14.13 -24.50 8.55
C VAL A 184 -15.64 -24.26 8.49
N ASP A 185 -16.20 -24.20 7.29
CA ASP A 185 -17.62 -24.04 7.00
C ASP A 185 -18.36 -25.37 7.17
N ASN A 186 -19.42 -25.37 7.99
CA ASN A 186 -20.29 -26.54 8.16
C ASN A 186 -21.25 -26.75 6.98
N CYS A 187 -21.35 -25.79 6.04
CA CYS A 187 -22.05 -25.89 4.76
C CYS A 187 -21.30 -25.22 3.59
N PRO A 188 -20.16 -25.77 3.09
CA PRO A 188 -19.28 -25.12 2.10
C PRO A 188 -19.86 -24.78 0.72
N ASN A 189 -21.15 -25.02 0.48
CA ASN A 189 -21.80 -24.72 -0.80
C ASN A 189 -23.17 -24.04 -0.61
N ASP A 190 -23.62 -23.82 0.63
CA ASP A 190 -24.94 -23.30 0.96
C ASP A 190 -24.85 -22.28 2.10
N ALA A 191 -24.88 -21.00 1.72
CA ALA A 191 -24.56 -19.88 2.60
C ALA A 191 -25.31 -19.88 3.95
N ASN A 192 -24.56 -19.95 5.05
CA ASN A 192 -25.04 -19.88 6.42
C ASN A 192 -24.04 -19.14 7.35
N PRO A 193 -23.96 -17.79 7.28
CA PRO A 193 -22.88 -17.00 7.90
C PRO A 193 -22.74 -17.13 9.43
N ASN A 194 -23.77 -17.64 10.09
CA ASN A 194 -23.82 -17.82 11.54
C ASN A 194 -23.48 -19.25 11.97
N GLN A 195 -23.32 -20.18 11.01
CA GLN A 195 -22.91 -21.57 11.22
C GLN A 195 -23.80 -22.29 12.23
N GLU A 196 -25.13 -22.13 12.10
CA GLU A 196 -26.08 -22.87 12.91
C GLU A 196 -25.94 -24.39 12.64
N ASP A 197 -25.88 -25.16 13.72
CA ASP A 197 -25.75 -26.63 13.77
C ASP A 197 -26.45 -27.07 15.07
N ALA A 198 -27.74 -27.40 14.95
CA ALA A 198 -28.63 -27.57 16.10
C ALA A 198 -28.38 -28.88 16.87
N ASP A 199 -27.94 -29.93 16.17
CA ASP A 199 -27.72 -31.28 16.71
C ASP A 199 -26.24 -31.57 17.05
N ALA A 200 -25.35 -30.67 16.64
CA ALA A 200 -23.91 -30.66 16.88
C ALA A 200 -23.15 -31.82 16.19
N ASP A 201 -23.61 -32.25 15.02
CA ASP A 201 -22.97 -33.30 14.23
C ASP A 201 -21.86 -32.77 13.30
N GLY A 202 -21.79 -31.45 13.10
CA GLY A 202 -20.81 -30.75 12.27
C GLY A 202 -21.27 -30.43 10.85
N LEU A 203 -22.50 -30.75 10.47
CA LEU A 203 -23.21 -30.19 9.32
C LEU A 203 -24.05 -29.01 9.77
N GLY A 204 -24.20 -28.01 8.91
CA GLY A 204 -25.05 -26.87 9.24
C GLY A 204 -26.52 -27.13 8.91
N ASP A 205 -27.41 -26.50 9.67
CA ASP A 205 -28.89 -26.57 9.51
C ASP A 205 -29.37 -26.27 8.06
N VAL A 206 -28.52 -25.68 7.22
CA VAL A 206 -28.86 -25.31 5.84
C VAL A 206 -28.56 -26.44 4.84
N CYS A 207 -27.57 -27.28 5.12
CA CYS A 207 -27.10 -28.35 4.24
C CYS A 207 -27.25 -29.75 4.85
N ASP A 208 -27.72 -29.84 6.10
CA ASP A 208 -28.02 -31.10 6.77
C ASP A 208 -29.35 -31.69 6.26
N PRO A 209 -29.34 -32.92 5.68
CA PRO A 209 -30.57 -33.59 5.26
C PRO A 209 -31.41 -34.16 6.42
N ASP A 210 -30.85 -34.25 7.64
CA ASP A 210 -31.38 -34.96 8.80
C ASP A 210 -31.68 -34.02 9.99
N ASP A 211 -32.04 -32.74 9.73
CA ASP A 211 -32.44 -31.62 10.64
C ASP A 211 -33.47 -31.88 11.79
N ASP A 212 -33.64 -33.11 12.32
CA ASP A 212 -34.74 -33.51 13.23
C ASP A 212 -34.45 -33.61 14.75
#